data_AF-A0A847FNR7-F1
#
_entry.id   AF-A0A847FNR7-F1
#
_cell.length_a   1.000
_cell.length_b   1.000
_cell.length_c   1.000
_cell.angle_alpha   90.00
_cell.angle_beta   90.00
_cell.angle_gamma   90.00
#
_symmetry.space_group_name_H-M   'P 1'
#
loop_
_entity.id
_entity.type
_entity.pdbx_description
1 polymer ?
#
loop_
_entity_poly.entity_id
_entity_poly.type
_entity_poly.pdbx_seq_one_letter_code
_entity_poly.pdbx_strand_id
1 'polypeptide(L)'
;ELGHGQEALSAARPIEPLTYQVDALLSLAPHLSLPWPREALDIAAELGRHGAPVAARMALRLAELGEAEEGWRAALGIEGERWQVEAIVGLAPYLPAGRRETAYARALDVARGLSNAGERLGVLAGMAGQLPGDLGSAALREALGAAVELKERSDGAPRRPGQRASATPLAILAEPLATLAAGPDAARALREIWLANGQGERLLGLMGRQPRPTTLLELAVLAPLLARLGGPAAPGEILDAVQQVARWWP
;
A
#
# COMPACT_ATOMS: atom_id res chain seq x y z
N GLU A 1 20.63 9.57 -31.14
CA GLU A 1 19.61 9.21 -30.12
C GLU A 1 18.26 9.93 -30.27
N LEU A 2 18.18 11.08 -30.96
CA LEU A 2 16.98 11.93 -31.02
C LEU A 2 15.73 11.36 -31.75
N GLY A 3 15.84 10.26 -32.51
CA GLY A 3 14.70 9.68 -33.24
C GLY A 3 14.00 8.49 -32.56
N HIS A 4 14.69 7.81 -31.65
CA HIS A 4 14.21 6.52 -31.13
C HIS A 4 13.03 6.65 -30.15
N GLY A 5 12.92 7.78 -29.43
CA GLY A 5 11.80 8.01 -28.52
C GLY A 5 10.47 8.19 -29.26
N GLN A 6 10.47 9.00 -30.33
CA GLN A 6 9.30 9.22 -31.18
C GLN A 6 8.84 7.95 -31.87
N GLU A 7 9.78 7.23 -32.50
CA GLU A 7 9.49 5.98 -33.21
C GLU A 7 8.92 4.93 -32.25
N ALA A 8 9.48 4.82 -31.04
CA ALA A 8 9.00 3.87 -30.04
C ALA A 8 7.57 4.20 -29.55
N LEU A 9 7.27 5.48 -29.27
CA LEU A 9 5.92 5.90 -28.87
C LEU A 9 4.92 5.73 -30.01
N SER A 10 5.31 6.04 -31.24
CA SER A 10 4.49 5.82 -32.44
C SER A 10 4.19 4.33 -32.65
N ALA A 11 5.16 3.46 -32.43
CA ALA A 11 4.99 2.01 -32.51
C ALA A 11 4.12 1.45 -31.38
N ALA A 12 4.12 2.08 -30.20
CA ALA A 12 3.28 1.66 -29.07
C ALA A 12 1.80 2.04 -29.25
N ARG A 13 1.50 3.14 -29.94
CA ARG A 13 0.14 3.68 -30.08
C ARG A 13 -0.90 2.74 -30.72
N PRO A 14 -0.60 1.97 -31.78
CA PRO A 14 -1.57 1.07 -32.40
C PRO A 14 -1.63 -0.33 -31.77
N ILE A 15 -0.93 -0.59 -30.66
CA ILE A 15 -0.90 -1.92 -30.04
C ILE A 15 -2.27 -2.27 -29.46
N GLU A 16 -2.79 -3.44 -29.83
CA GLU A 16 -3.99 -4.01 -29.25
C GLU A 16 -3.73 -5.42 -28.69
N PRO A 17 -4.43 -5.82 -27.60
CA PRO A 17 -5.33 -5.04 -26.75
C PRO A 17 -4.64 -3.90 -25.96
N LEU A 18 -5.46 -2.95 -25.47
CA LEU A 18 -5.05 -1.79 -24.66
C LEU A 18 -4.11 -2.14 -23.49
N THR A 19 -4.25 -3.33 -22.91
CA THR A 19 -3.37 -3.83 -21.85
C THR A 19 -1.91 -3.94 -22.33
N TYR A 20 -1.67 -4.45 -23.54
CA TYR A 20 -0.32 -4.53 -24.10
C TYR A 20 0.21 -3.15 -24.52
N GLN A 21 -0.66 -2.24 -24.93
CA GLN A 21 -0.26 -0.85 -25.17
C GLN A 21 0.27 -0.20 -23.89
N VAL A 22 -0.45 -0.35 -22.77
CA VAL A 22 -0.01 0.15 -21.46
C VAL A 22 1.31 -0.51 -21.04
N ASP A 23 1.44 -1.83 -21.15
CA ASP A 23 2.67 -2.55 -20.80
C ASP A 23 3.86 -2.11 -21.66
N ALA A 24 3.65 -1.87 -22.96
CA ALA A 24 4.67 -1.34 -23.86
C ALA A 24 5.12 0.06 -23.44
N LEU A 25 4.18 0.98 -23.17
CA LEU A 25 4.49 2.33 -22.70
C LEU A 25 5.23 2.33 -21.36
N LEU A 26 4.85 1.45 -20.44
CA LEU A 26 5.55 1.25 -19.16
C LEU A 26 6.96 0.73 -19.35
N SER A 27 7.16 -0.20 -20.28
CA SER A 27 8.48 -0.76 -20.61
C SER A 27 9.41 0.27 -21.26
N LEU A 28 8.85 1.23 -22.01
CA LEU A 28 9.62 2.33 -22.61
C LEU A 28 10.09 3.35 -21.57
N ALA A 29 9.35 3.52 -20.47
CA ALA A 29 9.58 4.56 -19.47
C ALA A 29 11.04 4.79 -19.04
N PRO A 30 11.83 3.76 -18.68
CA PRO A 30 13.20 3.95 -18.20
C PRO A 30 14.15 4.46 -19.28
N HIS A 31 13.77 4.31 -20.55
CA HIS A 31 14.59 4.64 -21.73
C HIS A 31 14.21 5.97 -22.36
N LEU A 32 13.11 6.60 -21.93
CA LEU A 32 12.71 7.90 -22.45
C LEU A 32 13.59 9.01 -21.84
N SER A 33 14.21 9.79 -22.71
CA SER A 33 14.86 11.07 -22.40
C SER A 33 13.93 12.24 -22.75
N LEU A 34 14.23 13.45 -22.28
CA LEU A 34 13.44 14.62 -22.68
C LEU A 34 13.47 14.82 -24.21
N PRO A 35 12.34 15.19 -24.84
CA PRO A 35 11.05 15.59 -24.26
C PRO A 35 10.01 14.46 -24.16
N TRP A 36 10.36 13.23 -24.53
CA TRP A 36 9.42 12.12 -24.80
C TRP A 36 8.48 11.70 -23.65
N PRO A 37 8.84 11.82 -22.35
CA PRO A 37 7.89 11.57 -21.26
C PRO A 37 6.65 12.47 -21.31
N ARG A 38 6.75 13.67 -21.91
CA ARG A 38 5.61 14.58 -22.08
C ARG A 38 4.61 14.05 -23.10
N GLU A 39 5.12 13.59 -24.24
CA GLU A 39 4.27 12.98 -25.27
C GLU A 39 3.64 11.66 -24.78
N ALA A 40 4.37 10.88 -23.98
CA ALA A 40 3.81 9.70 -23.33
C ALA A 40 2.72 10.04 -22.28
N LEU A 41 2.80 11.20 -21.62
CA LEU A 41 1.72 11.69 -20.75
C LEU A 41 0.47 12.07 -21.55
N ASP A 42 0.63 12.70 -22.72
CA ASP A 42 -0.50 13.03 -23.61
C ASP A 42 -1.19 11.74 -24.08
N ILE A 43 -0.42 10.73 -24.49
CA ILE A 43 -0.96 9.39 -24.81
C ILE A 43 -1.68 8.80 -23.60
N ALA A 44 -1.09 8.85 -22.40
CA ALA A 44 -1.73 8.35 -21.20
C ALA A 44 -3.06 9.05 -20.90
N ALA A 45 -3.17 10.35 -21.14
CA ALA A 45 -4.41 11.10 -20.98
C ALA A 45 -5.48 10.65 -21.97
N GLU A 46 -5.12 10.34 -23.22
CA GLU A 46 -6.05 9.78 -24.23
C GLU A 46 -6.64 8.42 -23.80
N LEU A 47 -5.88 7.62 -23.02
CA LEU A 47 -6.32 6.33 -22.50
C LEU A 47 -7.22 6.44 -21.24
N GLY A 48 -7.42 7.66 -20.72
CA GLY A 48 -8.19 7.92 -19.51
C GLY A 48 -7.70 7.10 -18.30
N ARG A 49 -8.62 6.51 -17.54
CA ARG A 49 -8.30 5.67 -16.37
C ARG A 49 -7.33 4.52 -16.65
N HIS A 50 -7.28 4.00 -17.87
CA HIS A 50 -6.33 2.92 -18.23
C HIS A 50 -4.90 3.44 -18.43
N GLY A 51 -4.73 4.74 -18.72
CA GLY A 51 -3.44 5.40 -18.82
C GLY A 51 -2.85 5.86 -17.49
N ALA A 52 -3.62 5.85 -16.40
CA ALA A 52 -3.16 6.21 -15.05
C ALA A 52 -1.80 5.60 -14.62
N PRO A 53 -1.52 4.29 -14.83
CA PRO A 53 -0.20 3.73 -14.53
C PRO A 53 0.92 4.33 -15.38
N VAL A 54 0.66 4.57 -16.68
CA VAL A 54 1.62 5.21 -17.59
C VAL A 54 1.88 6.64 -17.10
N ALA A 55 0.83 7.38 -16.77
CA ALA A 55 0.94 8.74 -16.27
C ALA A 55 1.74 8.82 -14.97
N ALA A 56 1.50 7.90 -14.02
CA ALA A 56 2.28 7.79 -12.79
C ALA A 56 3.77 7.55 -13.06
N ARG A 57 4.08 6.61 -13.96
CA ARG A 57 5.46 6.28 -14.31
C ARG A 57 6.15 7.41 -15.07
N MET A 58 5.45 8.11 -15.95
CA MET A 58 5.98 9.26 -16.71
C MET A 58 6.20 10.48 -15.81
N ALA A 59 5.29 10.73 -14.86
CA ALA A 59 5.47 11.77 -13.85
C ALA A 59 6.77 11.54 -13.06
N LEU A 60 6.99 10.30 -12.59
CA LEU A 60 8.24 9.91 -11.92
C LEU A 60 9.45 10.08 -12.84
N ARG A 61 9.34 9.67 -14.10
CA ARG A 61 10.43 9.80 -15.08
C ARG A 61 10.83 11.25 -15.33
N LEU A 62 9.88 12.18 -15.37
CA LEU A 62 10.18 13.61 -15.46
C LEU A 62 11.01 14.08 -14.27
N ALA A 63 10.68 13.64 -13.05
CA ALA A 63 11.46 14.00 -11.87
C ALA A 63 12.87 13.39 -11.86
N GLU A 64 13.02 12.14 -12.32
CA GLU A 64 14.34 11.51 -12.53
C GLU A 64 15.22 12.31 -13.49
N LEU A 65 14.62 12.99 -14.47
CA LEU A 65 15.29 13.81 -15.48
C LEU A 65 15.49 15.28 -15.05
N GLY A 66 15.16 15.63 -13.79
CA GLY A 66 15.32 16.98 -13.24
C GLY A 66 14.08 17.86 -13.33
N GLU A 67 12.98 17.39 -13.92
CA GLU A 67 11.72 18.13 -14.11
C GLU A 67 10.69 17.78 -13.01
N ALA A 68 11.12 17.81 -11.75
CA ALA A 68 10.31 17.33 -10.61
C ALA A 68 9.00 18.12 -10.42
N GLU A 69 9.00 19.42 -10.75
CA GLU A 69 7.81 20.27 -10.69
C GLU A 69 6.79 19.93 -11.77
N GLU A 70 7.26 19.50 -12.94
CA GLU A 70 6.39 19.04 -14.02
C GLU A 70 5.83 17.66 -13.70
N GLY A 71 6.67 16.74 -13.21
CA GLY A 71 6.25 15.45 -12.68
C GLY A 71 5.20 15.61 -11.57
N TRP A 72 5.39 16.56 -10.67
CA TRP A 72 4.40 16.89 -9.62
C TRP A 72 3.05 17.31 -10.20
N ARG A 73 3.02 18.23 -11.17
CA ARG A 73 1.77 18.64 -11.82
C ARG A 73 1.09 17.48 -12.53
N ALA A 74 1.85 16.64 -13.24
CA ALA A 74 1.33 15.45 -13.90
C ALA A 74 0.71 14.48 -12.88
N ALA A 75 1.39 14.22 -11.76
CA ALA A 75 0.88 13.34 -10.71
C ALA A 75 -0.44 13.84 -10.10
N LEU A 76 -0.60 15.15 -9.91
CA LEU A 76 -1.86 15.73 -9.42
C LEU A 76 -3.03 15.56 -10.39
N GLY A 77 -2.78 15.43 -11.68
CA GLY A 77 -3.78 15.25 -12.73
C GLY A 77 -4.17 13.81 -13.02
N ILE A 78 -3.56 12.81 -12.34
CA ILE A 78 -3.83 11.40 -12.61
C ILE A 78 -5.26 11.04 -12.20
N GLU A 79 -6.02 10.49 -13.14
CA GLU A 79 -7.32 9.89 -12.88
C GLU A 79 -7.16 8.51 -12.25
N GLY A 80 -7.55 8.39 -10.98
CA GLY A 80 -7.42 7.15 -10.20
C GLY A 80 -6.51 7.35 -9.00
N GLU A 81 -7.14 7.38 -7.83
CA GLU A 81 -6.53 7.76 -6.55
C GLU A 81 -5.34 6.88 -6.18
N ARG A 82 -5.40 5.58 -6.49
CA ARG A 82 -4.28 4.64 -6.27
C ARG A 82 -3.01 5.07 -7.02
N TRP A 83 -3.13 5.31 -8.32
CA TRP A 83 -1.99 5.69 -9.17
C TRP A 83 -1.51 7.10 -8.87
N GLN A 84 -2.44 8.01 -8.55
CA GLN A 84 -2.09 9.35 -8.07
C GLN A 84 -1.25 9.28 -6.80
N VAL A 85 -1.63 8.46 -5.83
CA VAL A 85 -0.88 8.27 -4.58
C VAL A 85 0.51 7.68 -4.86
N GLU A 86 0.59 6.61 -5.66
CA GLU A 86 1.87 5.97 -6.01
C GLU A 86 2.82 6.98 -6.69
N ALA A 87 2.31 7.80 -7.62
CA ALA A 87 3.09 8.85 -8.27
C ALA A 87 3.59 9.91 -7.26
N ILE A 88 2.71 10.42 -6.40
CA ILE A 88 3.03 11.44 -5.40
C ILE A 88 4.13 10.96 -4.44
N VAL A 89 4.01 9.73 -3.93
CA VAL A 89 5.00 9.17 -2.99
C VAL A 89 6.33 8.90 -3.70
N GLY A 90 6.29 8.35 -4.93
CA GLY A 90 7.49 8.12 -5.74
C GLY A 90 8.25 9.40 -6.10
N LEU A 91 7.54 10.52 -6.25
CA LEU A 91 8.11 11.84 -6.56
C LEU A 91 8.75 12.53 -5.36
N ALA A 92 8.29 12.23 -4.13
CA ALA A 92 8.69 12.94 -2.93
C ALA A 92 10.21 13.00 -2.67
N PRO A 93 11.02 11.96 -2.96
CA PRO A 93 12.47 12.02 -2.86
C PRO A 93 13.13 13.07 -3.77
N TYR A 94 12.55 13.32 -4.95
CA TYR A 94 13.05 14.28 -5.94
C TYR A 94 12.65 15.73 -5.64
N LEU A 95 11.72 15.94 -4.70
CA LEU A 95 11.28 17.27 -4.30
C LEU A 95 12.17 17.86 -3.20
N PRO A 96 12.29 19.22 -3.13
CA PRO A 96 12.93 19.91 -2.02
C PRO A 96 12.31 19.53 -0.68
N ALA A 97 13.10 19.54 0.40
CA ALA A 97 12.68 19.06 1.72
C ALA A 97 11.32 19.63 2.20
N GLY A 98 11.08 20.94 2.04
CA GLY A 98 9.81 21.56 2.44
C GLY A 98 8.60 21.09 1.62
N ARG A 99 8.80 20.69 0.35
CA ARG A 99 7.73 20.13 -0.50
C ARG A 99 7.54 18.63 -0.32
N ARG A 100 8.58 17.92 0.11
CA ARG A 100 8.53 16.48 0.37
C ARG A 100 7.49 16.14 1.44
N GLU A 101 7.46 16.88 2.54
CA GLU A 101 6.45 16.70 3.58
C GLU A 101 5.04 16.98 3.07
N THR A 102 4.87 18.03 2.26
CA THR A 102 3.59 18.35 1.61
C THR A 102 3.14 17.23 0.66
N ALA A 103 4.07 16.63 -0.08
CA ALA A 103 3.77 15.50 -0.97
C ALA A 103 3.27 14.29 -0.17
N TYR A 104 3.95 13.93 0.92
CA TYR A 104 3.51 12.83 1.78
C TYR A 104 2.16 13.09 2.46
N ALA A 105 1.94 14.30 2.98
CA ALA A 105 0.65 14.68 3.56
C ALA A 105 -0.48 14.58 2.51
N ARG A 106 -0.21 15.05 1.28
CA ARG A 106 -1.17 14.96 0.18
C ARG A 106 -1.47 13.52 -0.21
N ALA A 107 -0.47 12.65 -0.31
CA ALA A 107 -0.67 11.23 -0.58
C ALA A 107 -1.53 10.55 0.49
N LEU A 108 -1.29 10.87 1.76
CA LEU A 108 -2.12 10.37 2.86
C LEU A 108 -3.56 10.84 2.75
N ASP A 109 -3.80 12.11 2.43
CA ASP A 109 -5.16 12.65 2.28
C ASP A 109 -5.91 12.01 1.10
N VAL A 110 -5.24 11.78 -0.03
CA VAL A 110 -5.84 11.07 -1.17
C VAL A 110 -6.14 9.62 -0.79
N ALA A 111 -5.20 8.92 -0.14
CA ALA A 111 -5.41 7.55 0.32
C ALA A 111 -6.57 7.43 1.33
N ARG A 112 -6.73 8.41 2.23
CA ARG A 112 -7.87 8.48 3.16
C ARG A 112 -9.20 8.68 2.43
N GLY A 113 -9.19 9.41 1.31
CA GLY A 113 -10.36 9.66 0.47
C GLY A 113 -10.88 8.43 -0.29
N LEU A 114 -10.08 7.36 -0.39
CA LEU A 114 -10.49 6.10 -1.02
C LEU A 114 -11.70 5.50 -0.30
N SER A 115 -12.82 5.37 -1.00
CA SER A 115 -14.07 4.81 -0.46
C SER A 115 -13.98 3.30 -0.22
N ASN A 116 -13.30 2.57 -1.11
CA ASN A 116 -13.08 1.14 -0.96
C ASN A 116 -11.99 0.87 0.09
N ALA A 117 -12.38 0.25 1.21
CA ALA A 117 -11.44 -0.04 2.28
C ALA A 117 -10.34 -1.05 1.92
N GLY A 118 -10.58 -1.95 0.96
CA GLY A 118 -9.57 -2.88 0.45
C GLY A 118 -8.47 -2.15 -0.31
N GLU A 119 -8.86 -1.21 -1.16
CA GLU A 119 -7.93 -0.33 -1.87
C GLU A 119 -7.20 0.60 -0.89
N ARG A 120 -7.95 1.24 0.02
CA ARG A 120 -7.39 2.10 1.07
C ARG A 120 -6.35 1.36 1.92
N LEU A 121 -6.65 0.14 2.35
CA LEU A 121 -5.72 -0.74 3.08
C LEU A 121 -4.44 -0.97 2.26
N GLY A 122 -4.58 -1.41 1.01
CA GLY A 122 -3.43 -1.72 0.16
C GLY A 122 -2.54 -0.50 -0.08
N VAL A 123 -3.14 0.66 -0.36
CA VAL A 123 -2.44 1.91 -0.60
C VAL A 123 -1.73 2.41 0.66
N LEU A 124 -2.41 2.47 1.80
CA LEU A 124 -1.80 2.91 3.06
C LEU A 124 -0.68 1.97 3.53
N ALA A 125 -0.86 0.65 3.37
CA ALA A 125 0.15 -0.34 3.71
C ALA A 125 1.38 -0.23 2.81
N GLY A 126 1.19 -0.08 1.50
CA GLY A 126 2.29 0.07 0.54
C GLY A 126 3.11 1.34 0.75
N MET A 127 2.46 2.45 1.11
CA MET A 127 3.15 3.71 1.38
C MET A 127 3.93 3.71 2.70
N ALA A 128 3.48 2.94 3.70
CA ALA A 128 4.06 3.00 5.04
C ALA A 128 5.58 2.80 5.08
N GLY A 129 6.11 1.88 4.27
CA GLY A 129 7.55 1.63 4.18
C GLY A 129 8.34 2.73 3.46
N GLN A 130 7.67 3.59 2.69
CA GLN A 130 8.27 4.70 1.95
C GLN A 130 8.20 6.02 2.72
N LEU A 131 7.35 6.10 3.74
CA LEU A 131 7.13 7.31 4.53
C LEU A 131 8.12 7.38 5.72
N PRO A 132 8.69 8.57 5.99
CA PRO A 132 9.61 8.73 7.10
C PRO A 132 8.88 8.75 8.46
N GLY A 133 9.47 8.09 9.45
CA GLY A 133 9.14 8.23 10.87
C GLY A 133 7.66 8.10 11.22
N ASP A 134 7.11 9.12 11.87
CA ASP A 134 5.73 9.13 12.37
C ASP A 134 4.68 9.09 11.23
N LEU A 135 5.00 9.58 10.02
CA LEU A 135 4.08 9.51 8.88
C LEU A 135 3.85 8.05 8.45
N GLY A 136 4.91 7.23 8.44
CA GLY A 136 4.80 5.80 8.15
C GLY A 136 3.99 5.07 9.23
N SER A 137 4.21 5.42 10.49
CA SER A 137 3.45 4.86 11.62
C SER A 137 1.97 5.26 11.58
N ALA A 138 1.67 6.52 11.19
CA ALA A 138 0.31 6.99 10.97
C ALA A 138 -0.38 6.26 9.80
N ALA A 139 0.32 6.04 8.70
CA ALA A 139 -0.19 5.26 7.56
C ALA A 139 -0.53 3.83 7.98
N LEU A 140 0.35 3.16 8.75
CA LEU A 140 0.10 1.80 9.25
C LEU A 140 -1.08 1.72 10.21
N ARG A 141 -1.24 2.70 11.09
CA ARG A 141 -2.40 2.81 11.99
C ARG A 141 -3.71 2.89 11.21
N GLU A 142 -3.72 3.67 10.14
CA GLU A 142 -4.92 3.83 9.30
C GLU A 142 -5.16 2.59 8.43
N ALA A 143 -4.10 1.95 7.93
CA ALA A 143 -4.16 0.68 7.24
C ALA A 143 -4.74 -0.43 8.15
N LEU A 144 -4.29 -0.51 9.41
CA LEU A 144 -4.85 -1.42 10.41
C LEU A 144 -6.34 -1.16 10.65
N GLY A 145 -6.75 0.11 10.70
CA GLY A 145 -8.17 0.49 10.79
C GLY A 145 -8.99 -0.01 9.60
N ALA A 146 -8.48 0.14 8.38
CA ALA A 146 -9.14 -0.37 7.18
C ALA A 146 -9.23 -1.91 7.17
N ALA A 147 -8.19 -2.61 7.65
CA ALA A 147 -8.21 -4.06 7.81
C ALA A 147 -9.26 -4.54 8.83
N VAL A 148 -9.37 -3.85 9.97
CA VAL A 148 -10.42 -4.12 10.98
C VAL A 148 -11.81 -3.92 10.37
N GLU A 149 -12.05 -2.82 9.66
CA GLU A 149 -13.34 -2.54 9.02
C GLU A 149 -13.72 -3.61 7.98
N LEU A 150 -12.76 -4.06 7.17
CA LEU A 150 -12.95 -5.18 6.23
C LEU A 150 -13.34 -6.47 6.93
N LYS A 151 -12.71 -6.74 8.07
CA LYS A 151 -12.97 -7.93 8.87
C LYS A 151 -14.35 -7.86 9.54
N GLU A 152 -14.75 -6.71 10.09
CA GLU A 152 -16.09 -6.48 10.64
C GLU A 152 -17.18 -6.70 9.59
N ARG A 153 -16.99 -6.15 8.38
CA ARG A 153 -17.91 -6.38 7.25
C ARG A 153 -18.00 -7.85 6.84
N SER A 154 -16.90 -8.59 6.95
CA SER A 154 -16.86 -10.02 6.63
C SER A 154 -17.46 -10.89 7.73
N ASP A 155 -17.33 -10.49 9.00
CA ASP A 155 -17.90 -11.20 10.16
C ASP A 155 -19.44 -11.14 10.18
N GLY A 156 -20.01 -10.02 9.71
CA GLY A 156 -21.47 -9.85 9.59
C GLY A 156 -22.13 -10.57 8.41
N ALA A 157 -21.34 -11.13 7.47
CA ALA A 157 -21.88 -11.81 6.30
C ALA A 157 -22.16 -13.31 6.57
N PRO A 158 -23.28 -13.88 6.05
CA PRO A 158 -23.55 -15.31 6.22
C PRO A 158 -22.46 -16.15 5.55
N ARG A 159 -21.79 -17.00 6.34
CA ARG A 159 -20.75 -17.91 5.86
C ARG A 159 -21.34 -18.92 4.88
N ARG A 160 -20.81 -18.97 3.65
CA ARG A 160 -21.16 -20.01 2.68
C ARG A 160 -20.39 -21.31 2.98
N PRO A 161 -21.02 -22.49 2.98
CA PRO A 161 -20.31 -23.75 3.14
C PRO A 161 -19.28 -23.92 2.01
N GLY A 162 -18.03 -24.23 2.36
CA GLY A 162 -16.94 -24.38 1.40
C GLY A 162 -16.16 -23.11 1.06
N GLN A 163 -16.50 -21.97 1.67
CA GLN A 163 -15.69 -20.75 1.53
C GLN A 163 -14.32 -20.98 2.19
N ARG A 164 -13.28 -21.13 1.37
CA ARG A 164 -11.88 -21.17 1.83
C ARG A 164 -11.60 -19.90 2.64
N ALA A 165 -10.70 -20.00 3.62
CA ALA A 165 -10.18 -18.82 4.30
C ALA A 165 -9.65 -17.86 3.23
N SER A 166 -10.39 -16.78 2.97
CA SER A 166 -9.92 -15.70 2.11
C SER A 166 -8.61 -15.19 2.70
N ALA A 167 -7.68 -14.77 1.85
CA ALA A 167 -6.51 -14.01 2.30
C ALA A 167 -7.01 -12.93 3.26
N THR A 168 -6.51 -12.97 4.49
CA THR A 168 -6.98 -12.07 5.54
C THR A 168 -6.48 -10.66 5.20
N PRO A 169 -7.29 -9.61 5.38
CA PRO A 169 -6.83 -8.24 5.17
C PRO A 169 -5.53 -7.93 5.95
N LEU A 170 -5.34 -8.60 7.10
CA LEU A 170 -4.11 -8.52 7.89
C LEU A 170 -2.85 -8.99 7.16
N ALA A 171 -2.94 -9.93 6.21
CA ALA A 171 -1.77 -10.44 5.50
C ALA A 171 -1.03 -9.32 4.73
N ILE A 172 -1.75 -8.31 4.25
CA ILE A 172 -1.18 -7.13 3.58
C ILE A 172 -0.29 -6.33 4.54
N LEU A 173 -0.58 -6.36 5.84
CA LEU A 173 0.15 -5.63 6.87
C LEU A 173 1.36 -6.40 7.41
N ALA A 174 1.55 -7.66 7.04
CA ALA A 174 2.60 -8.51 7.60
C ALA A 174 4.00 -7.92 7.42
N GLU A 175 4.37 -7.57 6.18
CA GLU A 175 5.68 -6.99 5.88
C GLU A 175 5.80 -5.58 6.45
N PRO A 176 4.85 -4.65 6.26
CA PRO A 176 5.00 -3.29 6.76
C PRO A 176 5.09 -3.21 8.30
N LEU A 177 4.34 -4.06 9.01
CA LEU A 177 4.43 -4.15 10.48
C LEU A 177 5.74 -4.79 10.94
N ALA A 178 6.25 -5.81 10.23
CA ALA A 178 7.54 -6.42 10.54
C ALA A 178 8.69 -5.41 10.35
N THR A 179 8.65 -4.64 9.27
CA THR A 179 9.62 -3.58 8.96
C THR A 179 9.59 -2.49 10.04
N LEU A 180 8.40 -2.04 10.45
CA LEU A 180 8.26 -1.11 11.58
C LEU A 180 8.79 -1.73 12.89
N ALA A 181 8.50 -3.00 13.14
CA ALA A 181 8.92 -3.71 14.36
C ALA A 181 10.44 -3.86 14.47
N ALA A 182 11.17 -3.83 13.36
CA ALA A 182 12.63 -3.89 13.33
C ALA A 182 13.30 -2.54 13.70
N GLY A 183 12.55 -1.43 13.66
CA GLY A 183 13.07 -0.09 13.93
C GLY A 183 13.42 0.18 15.41
N PRO A 184 14.27 1.19 15.68
CA PRO A 184 14.68 1.54 17.05
C PRO A 184 13.52 2.04 17.94
N ASP A 185 12.54 2.74 17.35
CA ASP A 185 11.37 3.29 18.06
C ASP A 185 10.10 2.41 17.92
N ALA A 186 10.27 1.17 17.46
CA ALA A 186 9.20 0.24 17.17
C ALA A 186 8.19 0.08 18.31
N ALA A 187 8.68 -0.04 19.56
CA ALA A 187 7.81 -0.31 20.70
C ALA A 187 6.79 0.82 20.96
N ARG A 188 7.19 2.09 20.79
CA ARG A 188 6.29 3.23 20.92
C ARG A 188 5.28 3.26 19.78
N ALA A 189 5.77 3.22 18.54
CA ALA A 189 4.95 3.29 17.35
C ALA A 189 3.91 2.15 17.29
N LEU A 190 4.33 0.92 17.59
CA LEU A 190 3.44 -0.24 17.62
C LEU A 190 2.39 -0.12 18.73
N ARG A 191 2.73 0.43 19.91
CA ARG A 191 1.75 0.67 20.98
C ARG A 191 0.73 1.71 20.56
N GLU A 192 1.16 2.80 19.95
CA GLU A 192 0.25 3.83 19.43
C GLU A 192 -0.68 3.27 18.36
N ILE A 193 -0.16 2.48 17.42
CA ILE A 193 -0.96 1.78 16.40
C ILE A 193 -1.97 0.83 17.06
N TRP A 194 -1.52 0.00 18.01
CA TRP A 194 -2.36 -1.02 18.64
C TRP A 194 -3.47 -0.43 19.53
N LEU A 195 -3.16 0.63 20.28
CA LEU A 195 -4.09 1.27 21.21
C LEU A 195 -5.01 2.29 20.52
N ALA A 196 -4.61 2.85 19.38
CA ALA A 196 -5.41 3.84 18.68
C ALA A 196 -6.81 3.31 18.38
N ASN A 197 -7.82 4.05 18.83
CA ASN A 197 -9.24 3.72 18.65
C ASN A 197 -9.63 2.30 19.08
N GLY A 198 -8.85 1.67 19.98
CA GLY A 198 -9.06 0.29 20.42
C GLY A 198 -8.91 -0.76 19.32
N GLN A 199 -8.14 -0.47 18.25
CA GLN A 199 -7.97 -1.37 17.10
C GLN A 199 -7.46 -2.75 17.50
N GLY A 200 -6.49 -2.83 18.41
CA GLY A 200 -5.92 -4.09 18.89
C GLY A 200 -6.95 -5.00 19.57
N GLU A 201 -7.75 -4.45 20.50
CA GLU A 201 -8.79 -5.21 21.19
C GLU A 201 -9.90 -5.66 20.24
N ARG A 202 -10.34 -4.78 19.33
CA ARG A 202 -11.32 -5.13 18.29
C ARG A 202 -10.81 -6.26 17.41
N LEU A 203 -9.54 -6.19 17.00
CA LEU A 203 -8.93 -7.21 16.18
C LEU A 203 -8.88 -8.56 16.90
N LEU A 204 -8.44 -8.58 18.16
CA LEU A 204 -8.45 -9.78 19.00
C LEU A 204 -9.87 -10.36 19.13
N GLY A 205 -10.86 -9.51 19.37
CA GLY A 205 -12.26 -9.92 19.44
C GLY A 205 -12.79 -10.54 18.14
N LEU A 206 -12.43 -9.95 16.99
CA LEU A 206 -12.80 -10.48 15.68
C LEU A 206 -12.09 -11.80 15.37
N MET A 207 -10.81 -11.94 15.74
CA MET A 207 -10.04 -13.17 15.59
C MET A 207 -10.63 -14.33 16.42
N GLY A 208 -11.13 -14.02 17.62
CA GLY A 208 -11.78 -15.00 18.51
C GLY A 208 -13.08 -15.60 17.96
N ARG A 209 -13.71 -14.96 16.96
CA ARG A 209 -14.95 -15.42 16.31
C ARG A 209 -14.70 -16.22 15.02
N GLN A 210 -13.44 -16.33 14.60
CA GLN A 210 -13.07 -17.07 13.40
C GLN A 210 -12.79 -18.54 13.68
N PRO A 211 -12.88 -19.42 12.66
CA PRO A 211 -12.42 -20.79 12.78
C PRO A 211 -10.94 -20.82 13.16
N ARG A 212 -10.58 -21.79 14.00
CA ARG A 212 -9.22 -21.97 14.53
C ARG A 212 -8.10 -21.88 13.48
N PRO A 213 -8.20 -22.47 12.27
CA PRO A 213 -7.14 -22.32 11.26
C PRO A 213 -6.90 -20.86 10.85
N THR A 214 -7.96 -20.07 10.70
CA THR A 214 -7.87 -18.65 10.33
C THR A 214 -7.26 -17.83 11.46
N THR A 215 -7.70 -18.05 12.70
CA THR A 215 -7.15 -17.38 13.88
C THR A 215 -5.66 -17.64 14.04
N LEU A 216 -5.20 -18.88 13.83
CA LEU A 216 -3.78 -19.23 13.90
C LEU A 216 -2.95 -18.54 12.81
N LEU A 217 -3.47 -18.44 11.57
CA LEU A 217 -2.80 -17.71 10.49
C LEU A 217 -2.68 -16.22 10.82
N GLU A 218 -3.73 -15.60 11.37
CA GLU A 218 -3.71 -14.18 11.74
C GLU A 218 -2.79 -13.91 12.94
N LEU A 219 -2.74 -14.81 13.92
CA LEU A 219 -1.77 -14.74 15.01
C LEU A 219 -0.34 -14.86 14.51
N ALA A 220 -0.08 -15.73 13.52
CA ALA A 220 1.25 -15.84 12.91
C ALA A 220 1.67 -14.53 12.20
N VAL A 221 0.74 -13.88 11.49
CA VAL A 221 0.97 -12.56 10.88
C VAL A 221 1.32 -11.51 11.92
N LEU A 222 0.65 -11.53 13.08
CA LEU A 222 0.86 -10.55 14.15
C LEU A 222 2.02 -10.92 15.09
N ALA A 223 2.59 -12.12 14.99
CA ALA A 223 3.58 -12.62 15.95
C ALA A 223 4.80 -11.70 16.14
N PRO A 224 5.43 -11.12 15.09
CA PRO A 224 6.56 -10.21 15.27
C PRO A 224 6.18 -8.95 16.08
N LEU A 225 4.95 -8.48 15.88
CA LEU A 225 4.40 -7.31 16.54
C LEU A 225 4.06 -7.63 18.01
N LEU A 226 3.38 -8.75 18.26
CA LEU A 226 3.03 -9.19 19.60
C LEU A 226 4.28 -9.47 20.45
N ALA A 227 5.32 -10.06 19.85
CA ALA A 227 6.62 -10.24 20.49
C ALA A 227 7.24 -8.90 20.92
N ARG A 228 7.14 -7.87 20.07
CA ARG A 228 7.72 -6.55 20.37
C ARG A 228 6.89 -5.77 21.40
N LEU A 229 5.56 -5.92 21.39
CA LEU A 229 4.65 -5.28 22.34
C LEU A 229 4.72 -5.91 23.74
N GLY A 230 4.65 -7.25 23.81
CA GLY A 230 4.61 -8.02 25.05
C GLY A 230 5.99 -8.38 25.61
N GLY A 231 7.07 -8.07 24.89
CA GLY A 231 8.44 -8.38 25.29
C GLY A 231 8.85 -9.82 24.95
N PRO A 232 10.08 -10.22 25.33
CA PRO A 232 10.70 -11.46 24.84
C PRO A 232 9.98 -12.75 25.28
N ALA A 233 9.18 -12.70 26.35
CA ALA A 233 8.41 -13.86 26.84
C ALA A 233 7.08 -14.05 26.10
N ALA A 234 6.52 -12.98 25.52
CA ALA A 234 5.18 -12.99 24.94
C ALA A 234 4.95 -14.07 23.86
N PRO A 235 5.89 -14.35 22.95
CA PRO A 235 5.69 -15.43 21.97
C PRO A 235 5.53 -16.81 22.60
N GLY A 236 6.29 -17.08 23.67
CA GLY A 236 6.20 -18.33 24.43
C GLY A 236 4.86 -18.45 25.14
N GLU A 237 4.43 -17.38 25.82
CA GLU A 237 3.13 -17.32 26.51
C GLU A 237 1.96 -17.50 25.54
N ILE A 238 2.01 -16.89 24.35
CA ILE A 238 1.00 -17.06 23.30
C ILE A 238 0.97 -18.52 22.82
N LEU A 239 2.14 -19.12 22.56
CA LEU A 239 2.22 -20.51 22.12
C LEU A 239 1.67 -21.47 23.18
N ASP A 240 2.04 -21.27 24.44
CA ASP A 240 1.56 -22.08 25.56
C ASP A 240 0.05 -21.97 25.73
N ALA A 241 -0.51 -20.75 25.61
CA ALA A 241 -1.95 -20.53 25.64
C ALA A 241 -2.66 -21.25 24.49
N VAL A 242 -2.12 -21.17 23.26
CA VAL A 242 -2.66 -21.90 22.10
C VAL A 242 -2.62 -23.41 22.31
N GLN A 243 -1.49 -23.95 22.80
CA GLN A 243 -1.34 -25.38 23.09
C GLN A 243 -2.24 -25.85 24.24
N GLN A 244 -2.47 -25.00 25.24
CA GLN A 244 -3.39 -25.31 26.32
C GLN A 244 -4.81 -25.44 25.77
N VAL A 245 -5.32 -24.45 25.03
CA VAL A 245 -6.65 -24.52 24.42
C VAL A 245 -6.77 -25.72 23.47
N ALA A 246 -5.74 -26.00 22.68
CA ALA A 246 -5.67 -27.16 21.78
C ALA A 246 -5.87 -28.51 22.49
N ARG A 247 -5.38 -28.63 23.73
CA ARG A 247 -5.49 -29.85 24.53
C ARG A 247 -6.90 -30.11 25.04
N TRP A 248 -7.65 -29.05 25.34
CA TRP A 248 -9.01 -29.14 25.87
C TRP A 248 -10.10 -29.16 24.77
N TRP A 249 -9.75 -28.78 23.54
CA TRP A 249 -10.68 -28.71 22.42
C TRP A 249 -10.01 -29.18 21.11
N PRO A 250 -9.96 -30.51 20.85
CA PRO A 250 -9.34 -31.09 19.65
C PRO A 250 -9.97 -30.59 18.35
#